data_AF-A0A9D4W7H6-F1
#
_entry.id   AF-A0A9D4W7H6-F1
#
_cell.length_a   1.000
_cell.length_b   1.000
_cell.length_c   1.000
_cell.angle_alpha   90.00
_cell.angle_beta   90.00
_cell.angle_gamma   90.00
#
_symmetry.space_group_name_H-M   'P 1'
#
loop_
_entity.id
_entity.type
_entity.pdbx_description
1 polymer ?
#
loop_
_entity_poly.entity_id
_entity_poly.type
_entity_poly.pdbx_seq_one_letter_code
_entity_poly.pdbx_strand_id
1 'polypeptide(L)'
;TRLFSCGSNKEGESFLVEWNESEGAVKRTYHGLGKRFVGVVQFDTTKNRFLAAGDEFMVKFWDMDNTSLLTSIDADGGLPASPCIRFNKDGILLAISTSDNGVKILANAEGIRLLRTMENRSFDASRVASAAAVKAPTIGTFPSSNVAVGTSLADRIPPPAAMVGLNNDSRSLVDVKPRIVDEAVEKSRIWKL
;
A
#
# COMPACT_ATOMS: atom_id res chain seq x y z
N THR A 1 4.86 11.50 -4.45
CA THR A 1 3.78 10.55 -4.76
C THR A 1 4.06 9.96 -6.13
N ARG A 2 3.58 8.74 -6.44
CA ARG A 2 3.77 8.12 -7.77
C ARG A 2 2.43 8.08 -8.49
N LEU A 3 2.44 8.37 -9.78
CA LEU A 3 1.25 8.46 -10.61
C LEU A 3 1.21 7.25 -11.55
N PHE A 4 0.09 6.52 -11.55
CA PHE A 4 -0.11 5.34 -12.36
C PHE A 4 -1.39 5.45 -13.18
N SER A 5 -1.41 4.80 -14.33
CA SER A 5 -2.63 4.57 -15.10
C SER A 5 -2.61 3.18 -15.73
N CYS A 6 -3.78 2.60 -15.89
CA CYS A 6 -3.99 1.36 -16.63
C CYS A 6 -5.08 1.56 -17.69
N GLY A 7 -5.10 0.69 -18.70
CA GLY A 7 -6.12 0.70 -19.74
C GLY A 7 -5.87 -0.37 -20.78
N SER A 8 -6.59 -0.27 -21.88
CA SER A 8 -6.40 -1.13 -23.05
C SER A 8 -6.17 -0.26 -24.29
N ASN A 9 -5.28 -0.69 -25.18
CA ASN A 9 -5.04 -0.02 -26.47
C ASN A 9 -6.09 -0.45 -27.52
N LYS A 10 -5.96 0.06 -28.75
CA LYS A 10 -6.90 -0.23 -29.85
C LYS A 10 -6.86 -1.70 -30.28
N GLU A 11 -5.74 -2.35 -30.01
CA GLU A 11 -5.46 -3.75 -30.28
C GLU A 11 -6.02 -4.69 -29.18
N GLY A 12 -6.55 -4.11 -28.09
CA GLY A 12 -7.11 -4.85 -26.94
C GLY A 12 -6.05 -5.34 -25.95
N GLU A 13 -4.81 -4.88 -26.07
CA GLU A 13 -3.73 -5.19 -25.14
C GLU A 13 -3.83 -4.29 -23.90
N SER A 14 -3.77 -4.91 -22.73
CA SER A 14 -3.78 -4.21 -21.46
C SER A 14 -2.41 -3.60 -21.17
N PHE A 15 -2.40 -2.38 -20.63
CA PHE A 15 -1.18 -1.70 -20.20
C PHE A 15 -1.32 -1.15 -18.78
N LEU A 16 -0.18 -1.00 -18.13
CA LEU A 16 -0.02 -0.36 -16.84
C LEU A 16 1.28 0.43 -16.86
N VAL A 17 1.18 1.73 -16.58
CA VAL A 17 2.30 2.67 -16.71
C VAL A 17 2.42 3.56 -15.48
N GLU A 18 3.65 3.98 -15.19
CA GLU A 18 3.96 5.06 -14.26
C GLU A 18 4.32 6.32 -15.04
N TRP A 19 3.84 7.47 -14.58
CA TRP A 19 4.11 8.78 -15.16
C TRP A 19 5.16 9.56 -14.38
N ASN A 20 5.99 10.30 -15.10
CA ASN A 20 6.73 11.42 -14.54
C ASN A 20 5.80 12.65 -14.55
N GLU A 21 5.33 13.05 -13.37
CA GLU A 21 4.37 14.16 -13.22
C GLU A 21 4.92 15.49 -13.73
N SER A 22 6.21 15.79 -13.51
CA SER A 22 6.81 17.05 -13.97
C SER A 22 7.03 17.11 -15.47
N GLU A 23 7.31 15.96 -16.11
CA GLU A 23 7.59 15.90 -17.54
C GLU A 23 6.35 15.58 -18.38
N GLY A 24 5.27 15.11 -17.76
CA GLY A 24 4.06 14.66 -18.46
C GLY A 24 4.31 13.43 -19.36
N ALA A 25 5.36 12.67 -19.11
CA ALA A 25 5.80 11.55 -19.93
C ALA A 25 5.69 10.23 -19.17
N VAL A 26 5.56 9.13 -19.93
CA VAL A 26 5.62 7.78 -19.36
C VAL A 26 7.04 7.53 -18.86
N LYS A 27 7.16 7.27 -17.56
CA LYS A 27 8.43 6.95 -16.91
C LYS A 27 8.73 5.45 -16.99
N ARG A 28 7.71 4.61 -16.81
CA ARG A 28 7.84 3.15 -16.84
C ARG A 28 6.59 2.50 -17.44
N THR A 29 6.80 1.43 -18.18
CA THR A 29 5.76 0.52 -18.66
C THR A 29 5.99 -0.85 -18.03
N TYR A 30 4.99 -1.38 -17.33
CA TYR A 30 5.07 -2.68 -16.68
C TYR A 30 4.63 -3.77 -17.67
N HIS A 31 5.49 -4.76 -17.88
CA HIS A 31 5.27 -5.81 -18.87
C HIS A 31 4.70 -7.07 -18.21
N GLY A 32 3.98 -7.86 -19.01
CA GLY A 32 3.45 -9.17 -18.59
C GLY A 32 1.92 -9.22 -18.42
N LEU A 33 1.20 -8.12 -18.64
CA LEU A 33 -0.26 -8.12 -18.73
C LEU A 33 -0.76 -8.84 -20.00
N GLY A 34 -1.98 -9.35 -19.93
CA GLY A 34 -2.66 -10.05 -21.02
C GLY A 34 -2.85 -9.19 -22.26
N LYS A 35 -2.82 -9.84 -23.42
CA LYS A 35 -2.90 -9.17 -24.74
C LYS A 35 -4.31 -9.03 -25.28
N ARG A 36 -5.30 -9.64 -24.65
CA ARG A 36 -6.64 -9.73 -25.23
C ARG A 36 -7.69 -9.76 -24.13
N PHE A 37 -7.99 -8.58 -23.60
CA PHE A 37 -8.88 -8.45 -22.44
C PHE A 37 -10.10 -7.58 -22.73
N VAL A 38 -11.27 -7.99 -22.23
CA VAL A 38 -12.58 -7.33 -22.47
C VAL A 38 -12.98 -6.43 -21.28
N GLY A 39 -12.01 -5.96 -20.49
CA GLY A 39 -12.28 -5.15 -19.30
C GLY A 39 -11.16 -4.20 -18.95
N VAL A 40 -11.33 -3.49 -17.85
CA VAL A 40 -10.29 -2.60 -17.31
C VAL A 40 -9.48 -3.37 -16.29
N VAL A 41 -8.16 -3.39 -16.46
CA VAL A 41 -7.24 -3.94 -15.44
C VAL A 41 -7.45 -3.18 -14.13
N GLN A 42 -7.71 -3.92 -13.05
CA GLN A 42 -7.73 -3.35 -11.70
C GLN A 42 -6.34 -3.49 -11.10
N PHE A 43 -5.78 -2.41 -10.57
CA PHE A 43 -4.47 -2.44 -9.93
C PHE A 43 -4.49 -1.72 -8.59
N ASP A 44 -3.55 -2.05 -7.73
CA ASP A 44 -3.29 -1.31 -6.50
C ASP A 44 -1.79 -1.28 -6.20
N THR A 45 -1.38 -0.36 -5.35
CA THR A 45 0.03 -0.17 -4.96
C THR A 45 0.18 -0.10 -3.45
N THR A 46 1.33 -0.53 -2.94
CA THR A 46 1.68 -0.41 -1.53
C THR A 46 2.80 0.59 -1.30
N LYS A 47 2.93 1.06 -0.06
CA LYS A 47 4.11 1.84 0.37
C LYS A 47 5.41 1.04 0.30
N ASN A 48 5.32 -0.29 0.35
CA ASN A 48 6.47 -1.21 0.31
C ASN A 48 6.92 -1.50 -1.13
N ARG A 49 6.61 -0.61 -2.08
CA ARG A 49 7.04 -0.72 -3.47
C ARG A 49 6.53 -1.96 -4.20
N PHE A 50 5.37 -2.47 -3.81
CA PHE A 50 4.66 -3.46 -4.60
C PHE A 50 3.57 -2.82 -5.43
N LEU A 51 3.47 -3.27 -6.67
CA LEU A 51 2.37 -3.03 -7.58
C LEU A 51 1.73 -4.39 -7.88
N ALA A 52 0.41 -4.48 -7.79
CA ALA A 52 -0.32 -5.67 -8.21
C ALA A 52 -1.42 -5.29 -9.19
N ALA A 53 -1.78 -6.21 -10.07
CA ALA A 53 -2.89 -6.06 -10.99
C ALA A 53 -3.66 -7.38 -11.15
N GLY A 54 -4.98 -7.30 -11.19
CA GLY A 54 -5.85 -8.41 -11.57
C GLY A 54 -5.95 -8.51 -13.09
N ASP A 55 -5.55 -9.66 -13.63
CA ASP A 55 -5.41 -9.88 -15.07
C ASP A 55 -5.60 -11.37 -15.42
N GLU A 56 -6.50 -11.66 -16.37
CA GLU A 56 -6.77 -13.01 -16.90
C GLU A 56 -6.89 -14.12 -15.83
N PHE A 57 -7.82 -13.95 -14.89
CA PHE A 57 -8.04 -14.92 -13.78
C PHE A 57 -6.85 -15.08 -12.82
N MET A 58 -5.88 -14.17 -12.87
CA MET A 58 -4.70 -14.16 -12.00
C MET A 58 -4.51 -12.79 -11.35
N VAL A 59 -3.65 -12.77 -10.34
CA VAL A 59 -3.05 -11.55 -9.80
C VAL A 59 -1.57 -11.54 -10.14
N LYS A 60 -1.16 -10.50 -10.86
CA LYS A 60 0.23 -10.27 -11.27
C LYS A 60 0.87 -9.23 -10.36
N PHE A 61 2.15 -9.42 -10.04
CA PHE A 61 2.91 -8.57 -9.13
C PHE A 61 4.16 -8.03 -9.79
N TRP A 62 4.53 -6.81 -9.43
CA TRP A 62 5.78 -6.16 -9.82
C TRP A 62 6.42 -5.50 -8.60
N ASP A 63 7.75 -5.45 -8.61
CA ASP A 63 8.45 -4.41 -7.86
C ASP A 63 8.24 -3.09 -8.61
N MET A 64 7.82 -2.09 -7.89
CA MET A 64 7.53 -0.76 -8.40
C MET A 64 8.69 -0.12 -9.17
N ASP A 65 9.95 -0.47 -8.88
CA ASP A 65 11.13 0.03 -9.58
C ASP A 65 11.62 -0.89 -10.70
N ASN A 66 10.98 -2.05 -10.89
CA ASN A 66 11.28 -3.05 -11.93
C ASN A 66 10.11 -3.26 -12.89
N THR A 67 10.35 -3.12 -14.19
CA THR A 67 9.29 -3.25 -15.22
C THR A 67 8.97 -4.71 -15.58
N SER A 68 9.80 -5.66 -15.14
CA SER A 68 9.59 -7.09 -15.36
C SER A 68 8.63 -7.66 -14.31
N LEU A 69 7.76 -8.57 -14.77
CA LEU A 69 6.85 -9.30 -13.90
C LEU A 69 7.63 -10.04 -12.80
N LEU A 70 7.23 -9.84 -11.55
CA LEU A 70 7.85 -10.48 -10.40
C LEU A 70 7.28 -11.89 -10.18
N THR A 71 5.96 -12.01 -10.17
CA THR A 71 5.24 -13.27 -10.02
C THR A 71 3.79 -13.13 -10.45
N SER A 72 3.11 -14.25 -10.68
CA SER A 72 1.69 -14.35 -10.98
C SER A 72 1.05 -15.44 -10.12
N ILE A 73 -0.13 -15.18 -9.58
CA ILE A 73 -0.82 -16.05 -8.63
C ILE A 73 -2.26 -16.23 -9.08
N ASP A 74 -2.70 -17.47 -9.20
CA ASP A 74 -4.09 -17.83 -9.52
C ASP A 74 -5.00 -17.93 -8.27
N ALA A 75 -4.40 -17.80 -7.09
CA ALA A 75 -5.05 -17.85 -5.77
C ALA A 75 -5.90 -19.12 -5.59
N ASP A 76 -5.38 -20.29 -5.98
CA ASP A 76 -6.10 -21.58 -5.99
C ASP A 76 -7.34 -21.57 -6.90
N GLY A 77 -7.31 -20.77 -7.96
CA GLY A 77 -8.39 -20.63 -8.94
C GLY A 77 -9.62 -19.88 -8.42
N GLY A 78 -10.69 -19.88 -9.22
CA GLY A 78 -11.96 -19.24 -8.86
C GLY A 78 -11.94 -17.71 -8.87
N LEU A 79 -10.92 -17.08 -9.44
CA LEU A 79 -10.93 -15.65 -9.74
C LEU A 79 -11.76 -15.39 -11.01
N PRO A 80 -12.44 -14.23 -11.11
CA PRO A 80 -13.09 -13.83 -12.35
C PRO A 80 -12.04 -13.37 -13.37
N ALA A 81 -12.45 -13.16 -14.63
CA ALA A 81 -11.53 -12.70 -15.67
C ALA A 81 -10.86 -11.36 -15.32
N SER A 82 -11.61 -10.46 -14.66
CA SER A 82 -11.12 -9.18 -14.11
C SER A 82 -11.25 -9.19 -12.58
N PRO A 83 -10.28 -9.75 -11.83
CA PRO A 83 -10.34 -9.70 -10.38
C PRO A 83 -10.11 -8.27 -9.90
N CYS A 84 -11.04 -7.74 -9.11
CA CYS A 84 -10.81 -6.55 -8.32
C CYS A 84 -9.85 -6.89 -7.18
N ILE A 85 -8.83 -6.06 -7.00
CA ILE A 85 -7.82 -6.26 -5.96
C ILE A 85 -7.62 -5.00 -5.13
N ARG A 86 -7.33 -5.14 -3.84
CA ARG A 86 -6.97 -4.01 -2.96
C ARG A 86 -5.98 -4.42 -1.88
N PHE A 87 -4.90 -3.67 -1.75
CA PHE A 87 -3.99 -3.85 -0.64
C PHE A 87 -4.58 -3.27 0.65
N ASN A 88 -4.24 -3.89 1.77
CA ASN A 88 -4.45 -3.24 3.06
C ASN A 88 -3.45 -2.06 3.22
N LYS A 89 -3.72 -1.19 4.19
CA LYS A 89 -2.92 0.03 4.44
C LYS A 89 -1.42 -0.25 4.63
N ASP A 90 -1.09 -1.38 5.26
CA ASP A 90 0.28 -1.77 5.57
C ASP A 90 0.97 -2.50 4.41
N GLY A 91 0.23 -2.87 3.36
CA GLY A 91 0.75 -3.58 2.19
C GLY A 91 1.21 -5.01 2.46
N ILE A 92 0.65 -5.65 3.49
CA ILE A 92 0.97 -7.03 3.90
C ILE A 92 -0.15 -8.03 3.58
N LEU A 93 -1.36 -7.53 3.30
CA LEU A 93 -2.51 -8.30 2.84
C LEU A 93 -3.06 -7.71 1.54
N LEU A 94 -3.57 -8.57 0.65
CA LEU A 94 -4.24 -8.21 -0.58
C LEU A 94 -5.61 -8.92 -0.64
N ALA A 95 -6.68 -8.15 -0.68
CA ALA A 95 -8.02 -8.67 -0.94
C ALA A 95 -8.25 -8.83 -2.45
N ILE A 96 -8.88 -9.93 -2.86
CA ILE A 96 -9.14 -10.29 -4.25
C ILE A 96 -10.59 -10.75 -4.37
N SER A 97 -11.38 -10.19 -5.30
CA SER A 97 -12.74 -10.67 -5.59
C SER A 97 -12.71 -12.04 -6.28
N THR A 98 -13.65 -12.91 -5.95
CA THR A 98 -13.80 -14.24 -6.56
C THR A 98 -15.06 -14.33 -7.42
N SER A 99 -15.11 -15.36 -8.28
CA SER A 99 -16.23 -15.62 -9.21
C SER A 99 -17.54 -16.01 -8.50
N ASP A 100 -17.46 -16.46 -7.25
CA ASP A 100 -18.60 -16.80 -6.39
C ASP A 100 -19.07 -15.62 -5.53
N ASN A 101 -18.72 -14.39 -5.92
CA ASN A 101 -19.01 -13.14 -5.21
C ASN A 101 -18.38 -13.06 -3.80
N GLY A 102 -17.37 -13.89 -3.53
CA GLY A 102 -16.58 -13.85 -2.31
C GLY A 102 -15.33 -12.96 -2.41
N VAL A 103 -14.49 -13.08 -1.38
CA VAL A 103 -13.18 -12.42 -1.31
C VAL A 103 -12.14 -13.42 -0.79
N LYS A 104 -11.03 -13.56 -1.52
CA LYS A 104 -9.81 -14.24 -1.06
C LYS A 104 -8.81 -13.21 -0.53
N ILE A 105 -8.03 -13.59 0.49
CA ILE A 105 -6.98 -12.73 1.06
C ILE A 105 -5.63 -13.40 0.82
N LEU A 106 -4.75 -12.75 0.05
CA LEU A 106 -3.34 -13.14 0.03
C LEU A 106 -2.57 -12.36 1.11
N ALA A 107 -1.66 -13.05 1.77
CA ALA A 107 -0.71 -12.47 2.71
C ALA A 107 0.73 -12.65 2.22
N ASN A 108 1.54 -11.62 2.39
CA ASN A 108 2.99 -11.78 2.24
C ASN A 108 3.62 -12.39 3.50
N ALA A 109 4.94 -12.59 3.51
CA ALA A 109 5.64 -13.17 4.67
C ALA A 109 5.34 -12.45 6.00
N GLU A 110 5.21 -11.13 5.98
CA GLU A 110 4.89 -10.34 7.18
C GLU A 110 3.42 -10.49 7.59
N GLY A 111 2.50 -10.51 6.62
CA GLY A 111 1.08 -10.79 6.85
C GLY A 111 0.85 -12.17 7.46
N ILE A 112 1.54 -13.21 6.95
CA ILE A 112 1.48 -14.57 7.50
C ILE A 112 1.97 -14.61 8.94
N ARG A 113 3.07 -13.89 9.25
CA ARG A 113 3.62 -13.80 10.61
C ARG A 113 2.64 -13.11 11.57
N LEU A 114 1.98 -12.05 11.12
CA LEU A 114 0.95 -11.35 11.87
C LEU A 114 -0.25 -12.26 12.17
N LEU A 115 -0.79 -12.93 11.14
CA LEU A 115 -1.94 -13.82 11.27
C LEU A 115 -1.67 -14.95 12.27
N ARG A 116 -0.52 -15.63 12.16
CA ARG A 116 -0.10 -16.67 13.12
C ARG A 116 0.01 -16.15 14.55
N THR A 117 0.53 -14.94 14.72
CA THR A 117 0.65 -14.33 16.06
C THR A 117 -0.72 -14.02 16.66
N MET A 118 -1.69 -13.60 15.84
CA MET A 118 -3.07 -13.35 16.30
C MET A 118 -3.83 -14.63 16.63
N GLU A 119 -3.68 -15.68 15.82
CA GLU A 119 -4.27 -17.01 16.10
C GLU A 119 -3.74 -17.62 17.39
N ASN A 120 -2.45 -17.45 17.67
CA ASN A 120 -1.83 -17.90 18.93
C ASN A 120 -2.26 -17.06 20.14
N ARG A 121 -2.84 -15.86 19.93
CA ARG A 121 -3.53 -15.07 20.97
C ARG A 121 -5.03 -15.39 20.97
N SER A 122 -5.36 -16.66 20.83
CA SER A 122 -6.73 -17.16 20.87
C SER A 122 -7.51 -16.48 21.99
N PHE A 123 -8.64 -15.94 21.56
CA PHE A 123 -9.52 -15.01 22.24
C PHE A 123 -9.86 -15.52 23.66
N ASP A 124 -9.16 -15.03 24.68
CA ASP A 124 -9.56 -15.24 26.07
C ASP A 124 -10.80 -14.35 26.31
N ALA A 125 -11.98 -14.94 26.11
CA ALA A 125 -13.27 -14.29 26.31
C ALA A 125 -13.44 -13.70 27.73
N SER A 126 -12.56 -14.04 28.68
CA SER A 126 -12.53 -13.44 30.01
C SER A 126 -12.10 -11.96 30.03
N ARG A 127 -11.35 -11.47 29.04
CA ARG A 127 -10.86 -10.07 29.03
C ARG A 127 -11.88 -9.03 28.60
N VAL A 128 -12.97 -9.43 27.95
CA VAL A 128 -14.03 -8.52 27.51
C VAL A 128 -15.00 -8.19 28.66
N ALA A 129 -15.06 -9.03 29.70
CA ALA A 129 -15.94 -8.81 30.85
C ALA A 129 -15.50 -7.64 31.76
N SER A 130 -14.23 -7.24 31.72
CA SER A 130 -13.69 -6.22 32.63
C SER A 130 -13.97 -4.76 32.20
N ALA A 131 -14.53 -4.54 31.01
CA ALA A 131 -14.82 -3.19 30.50
C ALA A 131 -16.31 -2.77 30.60
N ALA A 132 -17.21 -3.68 30.96
CA ALA A 132 -18.65 -3.42 30.98
C ALA A 132 -19.20 -2.89 32.32
N ALA A 133 -18.36 -2.67 33.33
CA ALA A 133 -18.77 -2.17 34.64
C ALA A 133 -18.24 -0.76 34.91
N VAL A 134 -18.55 0.20 34.02
CA VAL A 134 -18.47 1.61 34.38
C VAL A 134 -19.87 2.21 34.27
N LYS A 135 -20.45 2.44 35.46
CA LYS A 135 -21.78 2.99 35.71
C LYS A 135 -21.95 4.31 34.94
N ALA A 136 -23.01 4.41 34.15
CA ALA A 136 -23.37 5.65 33.44
C ALA A 136 -23.62 6.80 34.43
N PRO A 137 -23.10 8.02 34.21
CA PRO A 137 -23.52 9.19 34.97
C PRO A 137 -24.84 9.72 34.42
N THR A 138 -25.70 10.10 35.35
CA THR A 138 -27.07 10.60 35.16
C THR A 138 -27.09 11.95 34.43
N ILE A 139 -28.07 12.11 33.53
CA ILE A 139 -28.35 13.31 32.72
C ILE A 139 -28.61 14.53 33.63
N GLY A 140 -27.93 15.65 33.32
CA GLY A 140 -28.18 16.98 33.89
C GLY A 140 -28.27 18.03 32.77
N THR A 141 -29.30 18.87 32.85
CA THR A 141 -29.88 19.72 31.80
C THR A 141 -29.27 21.14 31.77
N PHE A 142 -28.82 21.60 30.57
CA PHE A 142 -28.71 22.97 29.97
C PHE A 142 -28.08 24.16 30.77
N PRO A 143 -27.44 25.19 30.13
CA PRO A 143 -27.95 25.91 28.94
C PRO A 143 -26.95 26.29 27.84
N SER A 144 -27.54 26.74 26.72
CA SER A 144 -26.91 27.30 25.53
C SER A 144 -26.46 28.75 25.73
N SER A 145 -25.33 29.13 25.12
CA SER A 145 -25.08 30.51 24.70
C SER A 145 -24.15 30.55 23.49
N ASN A 146 -24.64 31.18 22.42
CA ASN A 146 -23.91 31.56 21.21
C ASN A 146 -22.84 32.63 21.51
N VAL A 147 -21.85 32.78 20.60
CA VAL A 147 -21.52 34.01 19.84
C VAL A 147 -20.01 34.21 19.56
N ALA A 148 -19.76 34.48 18.26
CA ALA A 148 -18.75 35.31 17.58
C ALA A 148 -17.26 34.95 17.45
N VAL A 149 -16.90 34.99 16.16
CA VAL A 149 -15.60 35.19 15.52
C VAL A 149 -14.92 36.49 15.97
N GLY A 150 -13.59 36.48 16.09
CA GLY A 150 -12.76 37.69 16.18
C GLY A 150 -11.33 37.44 15.70
N THR A 151 -10.88 38.23 14.73
CA THR A 151 -9.54 38.27 14.11
C THR A 151 -8.63 39.31 14.77
N SER A 152 -7.30 39.11 14.73
CA SER A 152 -6.22 40.15 14.71
C SER A 152 -4.85 39.42 14.76
N LEU A 153 -3.90 39.55 13.80
CA LEU A 153 -2.92 40.63 13.51
C LEU A 153 -2.23 41.18 14.77
N ALA A 154 -0.91 41.38 14.90
CA ALA A 154 0.33 41.07 14.18
C ALA A 154 1.49 41.46 15.14
N ASP A 155 2.73 40.95 14.99
CA ASP A 155 3.93 41.83 14.95
C ASP A 155 5.26 41.13 14.60
N ARG A 156 6.10 41.89 13.88
CA ARG A 156 7.43 41.62 13.29
C ARG A 156 8.57 41.72 14.32
N ILE A 157 9.82 41.24 14.12
CA ILE A 157 10.93 41.79 13.28
C ILE A 157 12.13 40.76 13.22
N PRO A 158 13.02 40.77 12.18
CA PRO A 158 14.03 39.73 11.86
C PRO A 158 15.53 40.20 12.01
N PRO A 159 16.55 39.70 11.25
CA PRO A 159 17.67 38.82 11.69
C PRO A 159 19.09 39.47 11.55
N PRO A 160 20.20 38.68 11.49
CA PRO A 160 20.92 38.57 10.20
C PRO A 160 21.58 37.21 9.86
N ALA A 161 21.92 37.06 8.57
CA ALA A 161 22.67 35.98 7.90
C ALA A 161 24.20 36.21 7.96
N ALA A 162 25.18 35.47 7.43
CA ALA A 162 25.39 34.22 6.66
C ALA A 162 26.89 33.88 6.81
N MET A 163 27.35 32.63 6.54
CA MET A 163 28.56 32.41 5.72
C MET A 163 28.84 30.94 5.38
N VAL A 164 29.46 30.80 4.21
CA VAL A 164 29.97 29.61 3.52
C VAL A 164 31.23 29.05 4.18
N GLY A 165 31.44 27.73 4.11
CA GLY A 165 32.74 27.10 4.36
C GLY A 165 32.81 25.69 3.77
N LEU A 166 33.61 25.52 2.71
CA LEU A 166 34.11 24.22 2.26
C LEU A 166 35.10 23.66 3.31
N ASN A 167 35.09 22.36 3.59
CA ASN A 167 36.22 21.49 3.24
C ASN A 167 35.99 19.99 3.51
N ASN A 168 36.69 19.26 2.64
CA ASN A 168 36.94 17.82 2.51
C ASN A 168 37.42 17.13 3.80
N ASP A 169 37.00 15.88 4.04
CA ASP A 169 37.95 14.77 4.14
C ASP A 169 37.32 13.37 4.22
N SER A 170 37.97 12.50 3.47
CA SER A 170 37.73 11.10 3.18
C SER A 170 37.97 10.19 4.40
N ARG A 171 37.02 9.32 4.73
CA ARG A 171 37.31 7.97 5.28
C ARG A 171 36.34 6.95 4.70
N SER A 172 36.90 6.14 3.81
CA SER A 172 36.38 4.85 3.36
C SER A 172 36.01 3.99 4.56
N LEU A 173 34.72 3.74 4.74
CA LEU A 173 34.24 2.58 5.46
C LEU A 173 33.70 1.63 4.41
N VAL A 174 34.27 0.44 4.37
CA VAL A 174 33.83 -0.66 3.52
C VAL A 174 32.40 -0.97 3.92
N ASP A 175 31.43 -0.48 3.13
CA ASP A 175 30.01 -0.76 3.30
C ASP A 175 29.80 -2.26 3.07
N VAL A 176 29.88 -3.04 4.14
CA VAL A 176 29.27 -4.36 4.19
C VAL A 176 27.77 -4.11 4.23
N LYS A 177 27.16 -3.93 3.05
CA LYS A 177 25.71 -3.85 2.89
C LYS A 177 25.11 -5.03 3.66
N PRO A 178 24.25 -4.79 4.67
CA PRO A 178 23.69 -5.87 5.46
C PRO A 178 22.83 -6.76 4.55
N ARG A 179 23.30 -7.99 4.30
CA ARG A 179 22.58 -9.04 3.52
C ARG A 179 21.16 -9.31 4.03
N ILE A 180 20.85 -8.90 5.26
CA ILE A 180 19.54 -9.01 5.89
C ILE A 180 18.45 -8.22 5.14
N VAL A 181 18.81 -7.08 4.52
CA VAL A 181 17.84 -6.29 3.73
C VAL A 181 17.42 -7.03 2.47
N ASP A 182 18.36 -7.70 1.78
CA ASP A 182 18.06 -8.46 0.56
C ASP A 182 17.17 -9.67 0.84
N GLU A 183 17.43 -10.43 1.91
CA GLU A 183 16.57 -11.57 2.28
C GLU A 183 15.15 -11.15 2.68
N ALA A 184 15.00 -10.05 3.41
CA ALA A 184 13.68 -9.55 3.80
C ALA A 184 12.89 -9.08 2.57
N VAL A 185 13.56 -8.45 1.61
CA VAL A 185 12.97 -8.06 0.33
C VAL A 185 12.58 -9.28 -0.48
N GLU A 186 13.41 -10.33 -0.55
CA GLU A 186 13.07 -11.58 -1.25
C GLU A 186 11.89 -12.31 -0.61
N LYS A 187 11.84 -12.42 0.72
CA LYS A 187 10.72 -13.04 1.44
C LYS A 187 9.41 -12.26 1.26
N SER A 188 9.49 -10.95 1.05
CA SER A 188 8.33 -10.09 0.76
C SER A 188 7.72 -10.32 -0.63
N ARG A 189 8.44 -11.00 -1.53
CA ARG A 189 7.96 -11.35 -2.89
C ARG A 189 7.01 -12.54 -2.90
N ILE A 190 6.90 -13.24 -1.78
CA ILE A 190 6.09 -14.45 -1.65
C ILE A 190 4.73 -14.06 -1.08
N TRP A 191 3.69 -14.19 -1.90
CA TRP A 191 2.29 -14.02 -1.51
C TRP A 191 1.62 -15.38 -1.47
N LYS A 192 0.82 -15.64 -0.44
CA LYS A 192 0.11 -16.92 -0.24
C LYS A 192 -1.30 -16.66 0.26
N LEU A 193 -2.21 -17.57 -0.07
CA LEU A 193 -3.55 -17.62 0.51
C LEU A 193 -3.47 -17.96 2.00
#